data_AF-A0A1F3Y072-F1
#
_entry.id   AF-A0A1F3Y072-F1
#
_cell.length_a   1.000
_cell.length_b   1.000
_cell.length_c   1.000
_cell.angle_alpha   90.00
_cell.angle_beta   90.00
_cell.angle_gamma   90.00
#
_symmetry.space_group_name_H-M   'P 1'
#
loop_
_entity.id
_entity.type
_entity.pdbx_description
1 polymer ?
#
loop_
_entity_poly.entity_id
_entity_poly.type
_entity_poly.pdbx_seq_one_letter_code
_entity_poly.pdbx_strand_id
1 'polypeptide(L)'
;MHLGIAHEHEEHHEPSEGHERMPWWLPTLAIILLFWSGYYVGRYSGEFSAQSYDPVISGGPGKEAAVSGNPMDRGATVFQSTCAACHQANGRGVPGQFPPLDGSRFVTGDATVPIRIVLQGLSGPIQVGSQKIDGNMPAWAASLSDQQIADVITYVRGSWGNKAPPVRPEQVKRVREQTKSRTTPWTVPELKKR
;
A
#
# COMPACT_ATOMS: atom_id res chain seq x y z
N MET A 1 55.27 72.28 -8.74
CA MET A 1 55.53 71.57 -7.46
C MET A 1 54.15 71.24 -6.90
N HIS A 2 53.45 70.19 -7.34
CA HIS A 2 53.68 68.75 -7.15
C HIS A 2 53.91 68.31 -5.70
N LEU A 3 53.11 67.29 -5.32
CA LEU A 3 53.01 66.48 -4.10
C LEU A 3 51.88 66.96 -3.16
N GLY A 4 50.72 66.30 -3.10
CA GLY A 4 50.45 64.87 -3.22
C GLY A 4 50.40 64.29 -1.81
N ILE A 5 49.27 64.50 -1.11
CA ILE A 5 49.02 63.90 0.20
C ILE A 5 48.32 62.56 -0.05
N ALA A 6 48.87 61.54 0.60
CA ALA A 6 48.58 60.13 0.46
C ALA A 6 47.09 59.80 0.64
N HIS A 7 46.59 58.90 -0.21
CA HIS A 7 45.41 58.11 0.08
C HIS A 7 45.84 56.98 1.03
N GLU A 8 45.56 57.11 2.32
CA GLU A 8 45.54 55.95 3.22
C GLU A 8 44.39 55.03 2.80
N HIS A 9 44.72 53.81 2.41
CA HIS A 9 43.76 52.72 2.29
C HIS A 9 43.33 52.34 3.71
N GLU A 10 42.10 52.67 4.07
CA GLU A 10 41.49 52.26 5.33
C GLU A 10 41.25 50.75 5.27
N GLU A 11 42.16 49.98 5.87
CA GLU A 11 42.03 48.53 6.00
C GLU A 11 40.82 48.24 6.89
N HIS A 12 39.75 47.74 6.27
CA HIS A 12 38.55 47.31 6.98
C HIS A 12 38.94 46.32 8.07
N HIS A 13 38.69 46.70 9.33
CA HIS A 13 38.87 45.84 10.49
C HIS A 13 38.25 44.47 10.24
N GLU A 14 39.04 43.42 10.43
CA GLU A 14 38.54 42.05 10.43
C GLU A 14 37.42 41.95 11.47
N PRO A 15 36.22 41.47 11.09
CA PRO A 15 35.11 41.37 12.03
C PRO A 15 35.49 40.33 13.09
N SER A 16 35.72 40.78 14.32
CA SER A 16 36.01 39.89 15.44
C SER A 16 34.76 39.09 15.80
N GLU A 17 34.84 37.76 15.80
CA GLU A 17 33.76 36.89 16.22
C GLU A 17 33.58 36.96 17.75
N GLY A 18 32.68 37.83 18.19
CA GLY A 18 32.25 37.90 19.59
C GLY A 18 31.41 36.68 19.97
N HIS A 19 31.64 36.12 21.17
CA HIS A 19 30.74 35.14 21.77
C HIS A 19 29.43 35.82 22.18
N GLU A 20 28.53 36.02 21.21
CA GLU A 20 27.17 36.46 21.51
C GLU A 20 26.41 35.31 22.18
N ARG A 21 25.97 35.53 23.42
CA ARG A 21 25.18 34.55 24.16
C ARG A 21 23.88 34.33 23.40
N MET A 22 23.73 33.16 22.79
CA MET A 22 22.55 32.80 22.02
C MET A 22 21.27 33.15 22.81
N PRO A 23 20.34 33.91 22.22
CA PRO A 23 19.18 34.37 22.95
C PRO A 23 18.37 33.16 23.43
N TRP A 24 17.96 33.20 24.70
CA TRP A 24 17.41 32.07 25.45
C TRP A 24 16.14 31.44 24.83
N TRP A 25 15.44 32.17 23.94
CA TRP A 25 14.26 31.66 23.25
C TRP A 25 14.60 30.59 22.21
N LEU A 26 15.79 30.64 21.59
CA LEU A 26 16.23 29.65 20.60
C LEU A 26 16.36 28.24 21.19
N PRO A 27 17.10 28.00 22.28
CA PRO A 27 17.15 26.67 22.90
C PRO A 27 15.79 26.25 23.47
N THR A 28 14.98 27.20 23.96
CA THR A 28 13.63 26.91 24.45
C THR A 28 12.74 26.36 23.32
N LEU A 29 12.76 27.00 22.15
CA LEU A 29 12.02 26.56 20.98
C LEU A 29 12.52 25.20 20.46
N ALA A 30 13.84 24.98 20.45
CA ALA A 30 14.42 23.69 20.08
C ALA A 30 13.96 22.56 21.01
N ILE A 31 13.91 22.79 22.33
CA ILE A 31 13.41 21.81 23.31
C ILE A 31 11.92 21.52 23.09
N ILE A 32 11.11 22.55 22.82
CA ILE A 32 9.68 22.38 22.52
C ILE A 32 9.50 21.52 21.26
N LEU A 33 10.24 21.79 20.18
CA LEU A 33 10.17 21.00 18.95
C LEU A 33 10.60 19.55 19.17
N LEU A 34 11.67 19.32 19.93
CA LEU A 34 12.13 17.97 20.27
C LEU A 34 11.12 17.23 21.14
N PHE A 35 10.49 17.91 22.11
CA PHE A 35 9.46 17.32 22.96
C PHE A 35 8.20 16.97 22.16
N TRP A 36 7.70 17.88 21.32
CA TRP A 36 6.53 17.62 20.48
C TRP A 36 6.80 16.57 19.42
N SER A 37 7.99 16.56 18.82
CA SER A 37 8.42 15.51 17.88
C SER A 37 8.50 14.16 18.59
N GLY A 38 9.16 14.09 19.75
CA GLY A 38 9.24 12.87 20.55
C GLY A 38 7.89 12.38 21.04
N TYR A 39 7.00 13.27 21.47
CA TYR A 39 5.62 12.94 21.84
C TYR A 39 4.81 12.46 20.63
N TYR A 40 4.91 13.14 19.50
CA TYR A 40 4.21 12.77 18.27
C TYR A 40 4.70 11.41 17.76
N VAL A 41 6.01 11.19 17.70
CA VAL A 41 6.60 9.90 17.35
C VAL A 41 6.17 8.85 18.38
N GLY A 42 6.28 9.09 19.69
CA GLY A 42 5.84 8.13 20.70
C GLY A 42 4.34 7.76 20.62
N ARG A 43 3.48 8.70 20.20
CA ARG A 43 2.03 8.49 20.12
C ARG A 43 1.58 7.94 18.77
N TYR A 44 2.26 8.29 17.68
CA TYR A 44 1.83 8.01 16.30
C TYR A 44 2.81 7.18 15.48
N SER A 45 4.08 7.06 15.88
CA SER A 45 4.95 6.02 15.35
C SER A 45 4.57 4.72 16.03
N GLY A 46 4.17 3.72 15.23
CA GLY A 46 3.86 2.40 15.75
C GLY A 46 5.07 1.89 16.52
N GLU A 47 4.83 1.36 17.73
CA GLU A 47 5.87 0.71 18.52
C GLU A 47 6.62 -0.27 17.62
N PHE A 48 7.96 -0.18 17.59
CA PHE A 48 8.84 -1.19 17.00
C PHE A 48 8.75 -2.48 17.84
N SER A 49 7.58 -3.09 17.83
CA SER A 49 7.25 -4.33 18.52
C SER A 49 7.41 -5.47 17.52
N ALA A 50 7.68 -6.67 18.02
CA ALA A 50 7.63 -7.88 17.22
C ALA A 50 6.23 -8.12 16.59
N GLN A 51 5.18 -7.38 16.99
CA GLN A 51 3.89 -7.36 16.29
C GLN A 51 3.87 -6.50 15.01
N SER A 52 4.77 -5.51 14.88
CA SER A 52 4.97 -4.78 13.61
C SER A 52 5.73 -5.62 12.57
N TYR A 53 6.53 -6.59 13.04
CA TYR A 53 6.98 -7.72 12.25
C TYR A 53 5.86 -8.77 12.24
N ASP A 54 4.87 -8.59 11.38
CA ASP A 54 3.84 -9.62 11.22
C ASP A 54 4.46 -10.84 10.50
N PRO A 55 4.71 -11.99 11.16
CA PRO A 55 5.18 -13.19 10.46
C PRO A 55 4.15 -13.72 9.45
N VAL A 56 2.94 -13.15 9.39
CA VAL A 56 1.97 -13.40 8.32
C VAL A 56 2.48 -12.89 6.95
N ILE A 57 3.42 -11.94 6.91
CA ILE A 57 4.11 -11.53 5.67
C ILE A 57 5.26 -12.51 5.32
N SER A 58 5.89 -13.18 6.30
CA SER A 58 7.00 -14.12 6.09
C SER A 58 6.58 -15.60 6.20
N GLY A 59 5.31 -15.89 5.93
CA GLY A 59 4.74 -17.25 5.94
C GLY A 59 5.35 -18.15 4.88
N GLY A 60 6.46 -18.80 5.21
CA GLY A 60 6.89 -20.05 4.59
C GLY A 60 5.78 -21.11 4.66
N PRO A 61 5.85 -22.17 3.83
CA PRO A 61 4.72 -23.06 3.63
C PRO A 61 4.46 -23.88 4.89
N GLY A 62 3.29 -23.67 5.49
CA GLY A 62 2.72 -24.57 6.48
C GLY A 62 2.81 -24.06 7.92
N LYS A 63 1.80 -23.28 8.30
CA LYS A 63 0.95 -23.46 9.50
C LYS A 63 0.01 -22.26 9.59
N GLU A 64 -1.13 -22.37 8.92
CA GLU A 64 -2.26 -21.45 9.10
C GLU A 64 -2.88 -21.71 10.47
N ALA A 65 -2.31 -21.09 11.51
CA ALA A 65 -3.07 -20.86 12.74
C ALA A 65 -4.15 -19.82 12.42
N ALA A 66 -5.38 -20.06 12.89
CA ALA A 66 -6.51 -19.16 12.66
C ALA A 66 -6.12 -17.73 13.04
N VAL A 67 -5.94 -16.87 12.04
CA VAL A 67 -5.58 -15.47 12.25
C VAL A 67 -6.74 -14.82 13.00
N SER A 68 -6.52 -14.42 14.25
CA SER A 68 -7.56 -13.82 15.09
C SER A 68 -8.05 -12.50 14.49
N GLY A 69 -9.35 -12.22 14.59
CA GLY A 69 -9.96 -10.97 14.13
C GLY A 69 -11.05 -11.16 13.06
N ASN A 70 -11.67 -10.06 12.65
CA ASN A 70 -12.68 -10.05 11.60
C ASN A 70 -12.00 -10.15 10.21
N PRO A 71 -12.41 -11.08 9.33
CA PRO A 71 -11.92 -11.16 7.95
C PRO A 71 -11.99 -9.83 7.18
N MET A 72 -13.00 -9.00 7.46
CA MET A 72 -13.13 -7.68 6.85
C MET A 72 -11.98 -6.75 7.24
N ASP A 73 -11.59 -6.73 8.52
CA ASP A 73 -10.53 -5.84 9.00
C ASP A 73 -9.15 -6.29 8.47
N ARG A 74 -8.89 -7.60 8.48
CA ARG A 74 -7.66 -8.16 7.89
C ARG A 74 -7.61 -7.92 6.39
N GLY A 75 -8.72 -8.12 5.69
CA GLY A 75 -8.83 -7.89 4.27
C GLY A 75 -8.63 -6.42 3.90
N ALA A 76 -9.12 -5.49 4.72
CA ALA A 76 -8.90 -4.06 4.56
C ALA A 76 -7.40 -3.71 4.64
N THR A 77 -6.67 -4.28 5.62
CA THR A 77 -5.22 -4.08 5.75
C THR A 77 -4.46 -4.54 4.51
N VAL A 78 -4.75 -5.75 4.00
CA VAL A 78 -4.14 -6.28 2.77
C VAL A 78 -4.51 -5.40 1.57
N PHE A 79 -5.76 -4.97 1.48
CA PHE A 79 -6.22 -4.12 0.39
C PHE A 79 -5.44 -2.79 0.36
N GLN A 80 -5.29 -2.13 1.51
CA GLN A 80 -4.60 -0.84 1.58
C GLN A 80 -3.11 -0.95 1.25
N SER A 81 -2.44 -2.01 1.70
CA SER A 81 -1.01 -2.19 1.45
C SER A 81 -0.70 -2.61 0.02
N THR A 82 -1.59 -3.39 -0.62
CA THR A 82 -1.26 -4.10 -1.86
C THR A 82 -2.12 -3.68 -3.05
N CYS A 83 -3.42 -3.45 -2.84
CA CYS A 83 -4.39 -3.31 -3.94
C CYS A 83 -4.79 -1.85 -4.20
N ALA A 84 -4.81 -1.01 -3.16
CA ALA A 84 -5.30 0.35 -3.22
C ALA A 84 -4.45 1.28 -4.10
N ALA A 85 -3.17 0.96 -4.32
CA ALA A 85 -2.30 1.72 -5.21
C ALA A 85 -2.87 1.84 -6.63
N CYS A 86 -3.52 0.77 -7.14
CA CYS A 86 -4.13 0.75 -8.46
C CYS A 86 -5.65 0.92 -8.39
N HIS A 87 -6.32 0.20 -7.48
CA HIS A 87 -7.78 0.19 -7.41
C HIS A 87 -8.39 1.34 -6.59
N GLN A 88 -7.54 2.18 -5.99
CA GLN A 88 -7.90 3.26 -5.08
C GLN A 88 -8.56 2.77 -3.79
N ALA A 89 -8.47 3.56 -2.71
CA ALA A 89 -9.08 3.22 -1.43
C ALA A 89 -10.62 3.04 -1.51
N ASN A 90 -11.24 3.74 -2.47
CA ASN A 90 -12.68 3.67 -2.74
C ASN A 90 -13.08 2.56 -3.75
N GLY A 91 -12.13 1.77 -4.25
CA GLY A 91 -12.42 0.68 -5.18
C GLY A 91 -12.89 1.11 -6.57
N ARG A 92 -12.81 2.40 -6.91
CA ARG A 92 -13.27 2.91 -8.22
C ARG A 92 -12.21 2.83 -9.31
N GLY A 93 -10.97 2.51 -8.95
CA GLY A 93 -9.83 2.53 -9.86
C GLY A 93 -9.62 3.91 -10.48
N VAL A 94 -8.98 3.91 -11.65
CA VAL A 94 -8.70 5.11 -12.43
C VAL A 94 -9.27 4.89 -13.84
N PRO A 95 -10.25 5.70 -14.29
CA PRO A 95 -10.88 5.52 -15.59
C PRO A 95 -9.87 5.41 -16.72
N GLY A 96 -9.98 4.35 -17.53
CA GLY A 96 -9.09 4.09 -18.67
C GLY A 96 -7.75 3.44 -18.32
N GLN A 97 -7.40 3.28 -17.03
CA GLN A 97 -6.14 2.68 -16.60
C GLN A 97 -6.32 1.51 -15.63
N PHE A 98 -7.12 1.67 -14.57
CA PHE A 98 -7.37 0.63 -13.56
C PHE A 98 -8.87 0.42 -13.37
N PRO A 99 -9.36 -0.83 -13.48
CA PRO A 99 -10.79 -1.09 -13.45
C PRO A 99 -11.39 -0.86 -12.06
N PRO A 100 -12.66 -0.42 -11.99
CA PRO A 100 -13.39 -0.38 -10.73
C PRO A 100 -13.65 -1.81 -10.21
N LEU A 101 -13.49 -1.98 -8.91
CA LEU A 101 -13.91 -3.16 -8.14
C LEU A 101 -15.32 -2.97 -7.57
N ASP A 102 -15.71 -1.73 -7.25
CA ASP A 102 -17.06 -1.38 -6.82
C ASP A 102 -18.09 -1.65 -7.95
N GLY A 103 -19.09 -2.47 -7.66
CA GLY A 103 -20.12 -2.88 -8.62
C GLY A 103 -19.64 -3.83 -9.74
N SER A 104 -18.40 -4.33 -9.67
CA SER A 104 -17.83 -5.17 -10.73
C SER A 104 -18.38 -6.60 -10.69
N ARG A 105 -18.89 -7.10 -11.83
CA ARG A 105 -19.32 -8.51 -11.96
C ARG A 105 -18.18 -9.52 -11.75
N PHE A 106 -16.93 -9.11 -11.99
CA PHE A 106 -15.76 -9.94 -11.72
C PHE A 106 -15.54 -10.13 -10.21
N VAL A 107 -16.00 -9.19 -9.40
CA VAL A 107 -15.95 -9.26 -7.94
C VAL A 107 -17.19 -9.94 -7.39
N THR A 108 -18.39 -9.51 -7.82
CA THR A 108 -19.66 -9.93 -7.19
C THR A 108 -20.20 -11.27 -7.70
N GLY A 109 -19.71 -11.76 -8.84
CA GLY A 109 -20.09 -13.05 -9.41
C GLY A 109 -19.45 -14.25 -8.70
N ASP A 110 -19.14 -15.27 -9.49
CA ASP A 110 -18.48 -16.50 -9.02
C ASP A 110 -17.15 -16.17 -8.32
N ALA A 111 -17.01 -16.62 -7.08
CA ALA A 111 -15.83 -16.37 -6.26
C ALA A 111 -14.54 -16.96 -6.85
N THR A 112 -14.61 -17.98 -7.71
CA THR A 112 -13.43 -18.55 -8.37
C THR A 112 -12.75 -17.57 -9.31
N VAL A 113 -13.50 -16.64 -9.91
CA VAL A 113 -12.97 -15.62 -10.83
C VAL A 113 -12.01 -14.64 -10.14
N PRO A 114 -12.39 -13.92 -9.06
CA PRO A 114 -11.47 -13.03 -8.37
C PRO A 114 -10.31 -13.80 -7.72
N ILE A 115 -10.53 -15.05 -7.28
CA ILE A 115 -9.45 -15.90 -6.74
C ILE A 115 -8.40 -16.19 -7.83
N ARG A 116 -8.81 -16.62 -9.03
CA ARG A 116 -7.93 -16.85 -10.19
C ARG A 116 -7.16 -15.59 -10.56
N ILE A 117 -7.84 -14.44 -10.61
CA ILE A 117 -7.23 -13.14 -10.93
C ILE A 117 -6.17 -12.75 -9.90
N VAL A 118 -6.44 -12.88 -8.59
CA VAL A 118 -5.47 -12.50 -7.56
C VAL A 118 -4.28 -13.47 -7.56
N LEU A 119 -4.51 -14.77 -7.72
CA LEU A 119 -3.44 -15.76 -7.71
C LEU A 119 -2.49 -15.61 -8.91
N GLN A 120 -3.02 -15.59 -10.14
CA GLN A 120 -2.19 -15.63 -11.35
C GLN A 120 -2.10 -14.29 -12.11
N GLY A 121 -2.84 -13.27 -11.69
CA GLY A 121 -2.93 -12.01 -12.42
C GLY A 121 -3.95 -12.05 -13.56
N LEU A 122 -4.11 -10.90 -14.22
CA LEU A 122 -5.01 -10.70 -15.35
C LEU A 122 -4.35 -9.78 -16.36
N SER A 123 -4.35 -10.15 -17.63
CA SER A 123 -3.74 -9.38 -18.71
C SER A 123 -4.68 -9.25 -19.91
N GLY A 124 -4.56 -8.14 -20.62
CA GLY A 124 -5.23 -7.87 -21.88
C GLY A 124 -6.48 -7.00 -21.75
N PRO A 125 -7.34 -6.98 -22.78
CA PRO A 125 -8.50 -6.11 -22.81
C PRO A 125 -9.60 -6.59 -21.86
N ILE A 126 -10.01 -5.68 -20.97
CA ILE A 126 -11.01 -5.90 -19.92
C ILE A 126 -12.14 -4.88 -20.10
N GLN A 127 -13.38 -5.36 -19.99
CA GLN A 127 -14.58 -4.53 -19.95
C GLN A 127 -15.25 -4.66 -18.57
N VAL A 128 -15.21 -3.59 -17.77
CA VAL A 128 -15.93 -3.48 -16.49
C VAL A 128 -16.91 -2.31 -16.56
N GLY A 129 -18.21 -2.62 -16.49
CA GLY A 129 -19.25 -1.61 -16.77
C GLY A 129 -19.06 -1.00 -18.17
N SER A 130 -19.03 0.33 -18.24
CA SER A 130 -18.75 1.08 -19.47
C SER A 130 -17.26 1.25 -19.80
N GLN A 131 -16.34 0.90 -18.90
CA GLN A 131 -14.91 1.12 -19.08
C GLN A 131 -14.23 -0.03 -19.83
N LYS A 132 -13.52 0.32 -20.92
CA LYS A 132 -12.58 -0.55 -21.64
C LYS A 132 -11.17 -0.21 -21.21
N ILE A 133 -10.44 -1.18 -20.72
CA ILE A 133 -9.08 -1.02 -20.21
C ILE A 133 -8.24 -2.15 -20.78
N ASP A 134 -7.08 -1.85 -21.33
CA ASP A 134 -6.06 -2.85 -21.61
C ASP A 134 -5.04 -2.79 -20.46
N GLY A 135 -5.14 -3.76 -19.56
CA GLY A 135 -4.48 -3.69 -18.26
C GLY A 135 -3.70 -4.95 -17.94
N ASN A 136 -2.72 -4.81 -17.06
CA ASN A 136 -1.97 -5.94 -16.52
C ASN A 136 -1.98 -5.88 -14.99
N MET A 137 -2.72 -6.78 -14.36
CA MET A 137 -2.72 -7.00 -12.92
C MET A 137 -1.70 -8.10 -12.58
N PRO A 138 -0.72 -7.83 -11.71
CA PRO A 138 0.30 -8.82 -11.35
C PRO A 138 -0.29 -9.99 -10.57
N ALA A 139 0.42 -11.11 -10.60
CA ALA A 139 0.12 -12.31 -9.83
C ALA A 139 0.58 -12.14 -8.37
N TRP A 140 -0.27 -12.54 -7.42
CA TRP A 140 0.04 -12.46 -5.98
C TRP A 140 0.20 -13.82 -5.32
N ALA A 141 0.11 -14.92 -6.07
CA ALA A 141 0.24 -16.27 -5.52
C ALA A 141 1.54 -16.49 -4.72
N ALA A 142 2.66 -15.88 -5.12
CA ALA A 142 3.94 -16.05 -4.42
C ALA A 142 4.07 -15.17 -3.16
N SER A 143 3.32 -14.07 -3.09
CA SER A 143 3.47 -13.07 -2.03
C SER A 143 2.39 -13.13 -0.96
N LEU A 144 1.23 -13.71 -1.27
CA LEU A 144 0.08 -13.78 -0.36
C LEU A 144 -0.33 -15.24 -0.09
N SER A 145 -0.55 -15.53 1.20
CA SER A 145 -1.14 -16.78 1.68
C SER A 145 -2.61 -16.95 1.26
N ASP A 146 -3.13 -18.17 1.39
CA ASP A 146 -4.53 -18.46 1.07
C ASP A 146 -5.50 -17.68 1.98
N GLN A 147 -5.16 -17.57 3.26
CA GLN A 147 -5.89 -16.75 4.22
C GLN A 147 -5.92 -15.26 3.80
N GLN A 148 -4.78 -14.66 3.46
CA GLN A 148 -4.73 -13.25 3.06
C GLN A 148 -5.53 -12.97 1.78
N ILE A 149 -5.44 -13.87 0.79
CA ILE A 149 -6.21 -13.75 -0.45
C ILE A 149 -7.71 -13.89 -0.16
N ALA A 150 -8.11 -14.83 0.70
CA ALA A 150 -9.51 -15.00 1.10
C ALA A 150 -10.05 -13.76 1.82
N ASP A 151 -9.26 -13.19 2.74
CA ASP A 151 -9.64 -11.99 3.50
C ASP A 151 -9.78 -10.76 2.60
N VAL A 152 -8.80 -10.49 1.71
CA VAL A 152 -8.86 -9.32 0.82
C VAL A 152 -10.01 -9.42 -0.19
N ILE A 153 -10.26 -10.62 -0.74
CA ILE A 153 -11.39 -10.82 -1.65
C ILE A 153 -12.71 -10.68 -0.89
N THR A 154 -12.79 -11.17 0.35
CA THR A 154 -13.95 -10.99 1.22
C THR A 154 -14.23 -9.52 1.47
N TYR A 155 -13.21 -8.75 1.86
CA TYR A 155 -13.31 -7.31 2.06
C TYR A 155 -13.83 -6.62 0.80
N VAL A 156 -13.24 -6.87 -0.37
CA VAL A 156 -13.64 -6.26 -1.65
C VAL A 156 -15.09 -6.64 -2.03
N ARG A 157 -15.51 -7.88 -1.74
CA ARG A 157 -16.87 -8.40 -2.02
C ARG A 157 -17.96 -7.87 -1.09
N GLY A 158 -17.57 -7.43 0.11
CA GLY A 158 -18.47 -6.83 1.11
C GLY A 158 -18.36 -5.31 1.23
N SER A 159 -17.46 -4.67 0.49
CA SER A 159 -17.20 -3.23 0.57
C SER A 159 -17.94 -2.41 -0.48
N TRP A 160 -18.10 -1.12 -0.19
CA TRP A 160 -18.72 -0.13 -1.08
C TRP A 160 -20.17 -0.52 -1.42
N GLY A 161 -20.51 -0.64 -2.71
CA GLY A 161 -21.81 -1.13 -3.17
C GLY A 161 -21.90 -2.66 -3.29
N ASN A 162 -20.81 -3.40 -3.06
CA ASN A 162 -20.78 -4.84 -3.28
C ASN A 162 -21.52 -5.60 -2.17
N LYS A 163 -22.34 -6.56 -2.57
CA LYS A 163 -23.06 -7.48 -1.69
C LYS A 163 -22.89 -8.91 -2.19
N ALA A 164 -21.71 -9.48 -1.97
CA ALA A 164 -21.41 -10.83 -2.38
C ALA A 164 -20.91 -11.69 -1.19
N PRO A 165 -21.18 -13.01 -1.18
CA PRO A 165 -20.76 -13.88 -0.10
C PRO A 165 -19.24 -13.85 0.14
N PRO A 166 -18.77 -14.01 1.38
CA PRO A 166 -17.35 -14.04 1.71
C PRO A 166 -16.66 -15.24 1.04
N VAL A 167 -15.33 -15.14 0.90
CA VAL A 167 -14.46 -16.21 0.40
C VAL A 167 -13.73 -16.83 1.58
N ARG A 168 -13.71 -18.16 1.61
CA ARG A 168 -12.98 -18.93 2.64
C ARG A 168 -11.59 -19.33 2.15
N PRO A 169 -10.60 -19.47 3.04
CA PRO A 169 -9.24 -19.90 2.69
C PRO A 169 -9.22 -21.23 1.92
N GLU A 170 -10.09 -22.17 2.26
CA GLU A 170 -10.13 -23.47 1.57
C GLU A 170 -10.57 -23.35 0.11
N GLN A 171 -11.37 -22.33 -0.24
CA GLN A 171 -11.71 -22.04 -1.64
C GLN A 171 -10.47 -21.57 -2.40
N VAL A 172 -9.66 -20.69 -1.79
CA VAL A 172 -8.42 -20.20 -2.39
C VAL A 172 -7.44 -21.34 -2.58
N LYS A 173 -7.22 -22.15 -1.54
CA LYS A 173 -6.34 -23.32 -1.59
C LYS A 173 -6.72 -24.28 -2.71
N ARG A 174 -8.02 -24.59 -2.85
CA ARG A 174 -8.51 -25.45 -3.94
C ARG A 174 -8.19 -24.86 -5.32
N VAL A 175 -8.45 -23.58 -5.53
CA VAL A 175 -8.16 -22.93 -6.81
C VAL A 175 -6.65 -22.87 -7.06
N ARG A 176 -5.84 -22.59 -6.04
CA ARG A 176 -4.38 -22.57 -6.13
C ARG A 176 -3.83 -23.91 -6.60
N GLU A 177 -4.28 -25.02 -6.02
CA GLU A 177 -3.85 -26.36 -6.47
C GLU A 177 -4.34 -26.67 -7.89
N GLN A 178 -5.57 -26.28 -8.25
CA GLN A 178 -6.11 -26.46 -9.61
C GLN A 178 -5.35 -25.67 -10.68
N THR A 179 -4.67 -24.59 -10.29
CA THR A 179 -4.00 -23.65 -11.19
C THR A 179 -2.48 -23.63 -11.02
N LYS A 180 -1.93 -24.59 -10.26
CA LYS A 180 -0.52 -24.66 -9.90
C LYS A 180 0.44 -24.74 -11.10
N SER A 181 -0.01 -25.35 -12.20
CA SER A 181 0.76 -25.45 -13.44
C SER A 181 0.74 -24.18 -14.29
N ARG A 182 -0.10 -23.20 -13.95
CA ARG A 182 -0.24 -21.96 -14.71
C ARG A 182 0.77 -20.93 -14.24
N THR A 183 1.60 -20.47 -15.17
CA THR A 183 2.61 -19.43 -14.95
C THR A 183 2.30 -18.10 -15.64
N THR A 184 1.22 -18.06 -16.43
CA THR A 184 0.80 -16.88 -17.21
C THR A 184 -0.45 -16.22 -16.62
N PRO A 185 -0.60 -14.89 -16.73
CA PRO A 185 -1.82 -14.20 -16.33
C PRO A 185 -3.05 -14.70 -17.07
N TRP A 186 -4.22 -14.60 -16.45
CA TRP A 186 -5.49 -14.91 -17.10
C TRP A 186 -5.84 -13.86 -18.16
N THR A 187 -6.64 -14.25 -19.14
CA THR A 187 -7.35 -13.33 -20.03
C THR A 187 -8.86 -13.40 -19.78
N VAL A 188 -9.59 -12.32 -20.08
CA VAL A 188 -11.06 -12.29 -19.89
C VAL A 188 -11.79 -13.43 -20.63
N PRO A 189 -11.42 -13.80 -21.87
CA PRO A 189 -12.04 -14.94 -22.55
C PRO A 189 -11.82 -16.28 -21.83
N GLU A 190 -10.64 -16.52 -21.26
CA GLU A 190 -10.36 -17.76 -20.51
C GLU A 190 -11.19 -17.83 -19.22
N LEU A 191 -11.33 -16.72 -18.49
CA LEU A 191 -12.12 -16.68 -17.26
C LEU A 191 -13.60 -16.99 -17.49
N LYS A 192 -14.12 -16.74 -18.71
CA LYS A 192 -15.51 -17.04 -19.08
C LYS A 192 -15.76 -18.51 -19.41
N LYS A 193 -14.71 -19.29 -19.71
CA LYS A 193 -14.86 -20.66 -20.26
C LYS A 193 -15.18 -21.76 -19.25
N ARG A 194 -15.37 -21.42 -17.97
CA ARG A 194 -15.75 -22.30 -16.84
C ARG A 194 -14.88 -23.55 -16.70
#